data_AF-A0AA86T4Z6-F1
#
_entry.id   AF-A0AA86T4Z6-F1
#
_cell.length_a   1.000
_cell.length_b   1.000
_cell.length_c   1.000
_cell.angle_alpha   90.00
_cell.angle_beta   90.00
_cell.angle_gamma   90.00
#
_symmetry.space_group_name_H-M   'P 1'
#
loop_
_entity.id
_entity.type
_entity.pdbx_description
1 polymer ?
#
loop_
_entity_poly.entity_id
_entity_poly.type
_entity_poly.pdbx_seq_one_letter_code
_entity_poly.pdbx_strand_id
1 'polypeptide(L)'
;MSRSRWGQNVWRIPLLFAGDLLKQPTWVPIWVFALMIVNMASLAFWSELLAKVIFVTFLMSAILMMTLYAKFGFERILGFGHVFWIPLLAYILVQVRHAQGEFHAYLVVLSLCIGASLLFDIVDVWKFLSSKRVPR
;
A
#
# COMPACT_ATOMS: atom_id res chain seq x y z
N MET A 1 -17.88 -21.07 13.24
CA MET A 1 -16.80 -20.68 14.17
C MET A 1 -15.53 -20.45 13.36
N SER A 2 -15.22 -19.21 13.02
CA SER A 2 -14.00 -18.86 12.27
C SER A 2 -12.79 -19.01 13.19
N ARG A 3 -11.87 -19.93 12.88
CA ARG A 3 -10.57 -20.03 13.58
C ARG A 3 -9.84 -18.71 13.39
N SER A 4 -9.62 -17.98 14.48
CA SER A 4 -8.79 -16.77 14.44
C SER A 4 -7.41 -17.14 13.90
N ARG A 5 -6.90 -16.38 12.91
CA ARG A 5 -5.56 -16.60 12.34
C ARG A 5 -4.42 -16.37 13.34
N TRP A 6 -4.75 -15.90 14.55
CA TRP A 6 -3.86 -15.70 15.69
C TRP A 6 -3.09 -16.96 16.12
N GLY A 7 -3.57 -18.16 15.82
CA GLY A 7 -2.86 -19.42 16.07
C GLY A 7 -1.94 -19.88 14.92
N GLN A 8 -1.82 -19.13 13.82
CA GLN A 8 -0.94 -19.49 12.72
C GLN A 8 0.46 -18.92 12.92
N ASN A 9 1.48 -19.71 12.60
CA ASN A 9 2.88 -19.25 12.62
C ASN A 9 3.01 -17.95 11.80
N VAL A 10 3.46 -16.87 12.45
CA VAL A 10 3.64 -15.54 11.85
C VAL A 10 4.36 -15.59 10.49
N TRP A 11 5.31 -16.51 10.36
CA TRP A 11 6.07 -16.78 9.14
C TRP A 11 5.22 -17.17 7.92
N ARG A 12 3.99 -17.66 8.11
CA ARG A 12 3.07 -18.04 7.03
C ARG A 12 2.16 -16.89 6.57
N ILE A 13 2.06 -15.81 7.34
CA ILE A 13 1.16 -14.68 7.04
C ILE A 13 1.39 -14.11 5.63
N PRO A 14 2.65 -13.84 5.20
CA PRO A 14 2.89 -13.34 3.84
C PRO A 14 2.45 -14.31 2.75
N LEU A 15 2.66 -15.61 2.95
CA LEU A 15 2.24 -16.65 1.99
C LEU A 15 0.72 -16.74 1.88
N LEU A 16 0.02 -16.62 3.01
CA LEU A 16 -1.44 -16.57 3.03
C LEU A 16 -1.96 -15.30 2.37
N PHE A 17 -1.30 -14.15 2.59
CA PHE A 17 -1.64 -12.91 1.92
C PHE A 17 -1.52 -13.05 0.41
N ALA A 18 -0.40 -13.58 -0.07
CA ALA A 18 -0.20 -13.85 -1.49
C ALA A 18 -1.28 -14.79 -2.05
N GLY A 19 -1.61 -15.87 -1.33
CA GLY A 19 -2.66 -16.81 -1.75
C GLY A 19 -4.06 -16.17 -1.83
N ASP A 20 -4.41 -15.28 -0.90
CA ASP A 20 -5.70 -14.57 -0.93
C ASP A 20 -5.71 -13.40 -1.93
N LEU A 21 -4.56 -12.77 -2.19
CA LEU A 21 -4.37 -11.76 -3.23
C LEU A 21 -4.56 -12.36 -4.64
N LEU A 22 -4.03 -13.56 -4.89
CA LEU A 22 -4.16 -14.23 -6.19
C LEU A 22 -5.59 -14.69 -6.51
N LYS A 23 -6.49 -14.73 -5.51
CA LYS A 23 -7.93 -15.01 -5.72
C LYS A 23 -8.72 -13.76 -6.15
N GLN A 24 -8.13 -12.58 -6.06
CA GLN A 24 -8.75 -11.33 -6.50
C GLN A 24 -8.79 -11.26 -8.03
N PRO A 25 -9.62 -10.38 -8.62
CA PRO A 25 -9.58 -10.11 -10.06
C PRO A 25 -8.14 -9.83 -10.52
N THR A 26 -7.72 -10.39 -11.65
CA THR A 26 -6.32 -10.45 -12.09
C THR A 26 -5.59 -9.09 -12.14
N TRP A 27 -6.32 -8.00 -12.36
CA TRP A 27 -5.74 -6.65 -12.34
C TRP A 27 -5.22 -6.23 -10.95
N VAL A 28 -5.80 -6.75 -9.85
CA VAL A 28 -5.42 -6.43 -8.47
C VAL A 28 -4.02 -6.95 -8.12
N PRO A 29 -3.70 -8.26 -8.24
CA PRO A 29 -2.35 -8.75 -7.97
C PRO A 29 -1.33 -8.08 -8.89
N ILE A 30 -1.64 -7.87 -10.18
CA ILE A 30 -0.75 -7.17 -11.11
C ILE A 30 -0.44 -5.76 -10.59
N TRP A 31 -1.46 -5.01 -10.17
CA TRP A 31 -1.29 -3.68 -9.60
C TRP A 31 -0.44 -3.69 -8.33
N VAL A 32 -0.70 -4.61 -7.39
CA VAL A 32 0.06 -4.74 -6.15
C VAL A 32 1.54 -5.09 -6.42
N PHE A 33 1.81 -6.01 -7.34
CA PHE A 33 3.19 -6.33 -7.74
C PHE A 33 3.89 -5.13 -8.39
N ALA A 34 3.19 -4.39 -9.25
CA ALA A 34 3.73 -3.16 -9.83
C ALA A 34 4.06 -2.13 -8.74
N LEU A 35 3.18 -1.94 -7.76
CA LEU A 35 3.44 -1.05 -6.62
C LEU A 35 4.65 -1.49 -5.79
N MET A 36 4.81 -2.80 -5.55
CA MET A 36 6.00 -3.31 -4.87
C MET A 36 7.28 -2.96 -5.62
N ILE A 37 7.31 -3.17 -6.94
CA ILE A 37 8.47 -2.85 -7.78
C ILE A 37 8.76 -1.35 -7.75
N VAL A 38 7.74 -0.51 -7.94
CA VAL A 38 7.90 0.95 -7.96
C VAL A 38 8.39 1.47 -6.59
N ASN A 39 7.87 0.97 -5.47
CA ASN A 39 8.38 1.36 -4.16
C ASN A 39 9.82 0.86 -3.91
N MET A 40 10.15 -0.35 -4.37
CA MET A 40 11.51 -0.90 -4.25
C MET A 40 12.54 -0.21 -5.15
N ALA A 41 12.10 0.40 -6.26
CA ALA A 41 12.96 1.20 -7.12
C ALA A 41 13.59 2.40 -6.40
N SER A 42 13.06 2.81 -5.23
CA SER A 42 13.73 3.80 -4.37
C SER A 42 15.17 3.40 -4.00
N LEU A 43 15.46 2.10 -3.92
CA LEU A 43 16.80 1.59 -3.61
C LEU A 43 17.84 1.95 -4.68
N ALA A 44 17.43 2.15 -5.93
CA ALA A 44 18.32 2.61 -6.99
C ALA A 44 18.82 4.04 -6.76
N PHE A 45 18.10 4.83 -5.95
CA PHE A 45 18.40 6.22 -5.64
C PHE A 45 18.87 6.41 -4.20
N TRP A 46 19.57 5.42 -3.61
CA TRP A 46 19.92 5.42 -2.18
C TRP A 46 20.80 6.59 -1.72
N SER A 47 21.44 7.33 -2.63
CA SER A 47 22.12 8.59 -2.30
C SER A 47 21.14 9.68 -1.83
N GLU A 48 19.92 9.66 -2.32
CA GLU A 48 18.89 10.64 -2.01
C GLU A 48 18.23 10.36 -0.66
N LEU A 49 18.16 11.37 0.20
CA LEU A 49 17.49 11.24 1.50
C LEU A 49 16.00 10.88 1.31
N LEU A 50 15.34 11.49 0.33
CA LEU A 50 13.94 11.22 0.02
C LEU A 50 13.71 9.77 -0.40
N ALA A 51 14.65 9.14 -1.11
CA ALA A 51 14.54 7.73 -1.49
C ALA A 51 14.58 6.79 -0.28
N LYS A 52 15.38 7.11 0.75
CA LYS A 52 15.40 6.39 2.02
C LYS A 52 14.08 6.54 2.77
N VAL A 53 13.51 7.76 2.79
CA VAL A 53 12.20 8.02 3.39
C VAL A 53 11.12 7.20 2.70
N ILE A 54 11.09 7.18 1.36
CA ILE A 54 10.15 6.36 0.58
C ILE A 54 10.27 4.88 0.97
N PHE A 55 11.50 4.34 0.99
CA PHE A 55 11.74 2.94 1.34
C PHE A 55 11.25 2.60 2.76
N VAL A 56 11.59 3.42 3.75
CA VAL A 56 11.18 3.22 5.13
C VAL A 56 9.66 3.32 5.26
N THR A 57 9.02 4.29 4.62
CA THR A 57 7.56 4.41 4.61
C THR A 57 6.89 3.21 3.96
N PHE A 58 7.44 2.69 2.87
CA PHE A 58 6.96 1.46 2.24
C PHE A 58 7.03 0.28 3.22
N LEU A 59 8.17 0.08 3.89
CA LEU A 59 8.34 -1.02 4.84
C LEU A 59 7.37 -0.90 6.02
N MET A 60 7.20 0.30 6.58
CA MET A 60 6.25 0.56 7.67
C MET A 60 4.80 0.28 7.24
N SER A 61 4.44 0.67 6.02
CA SER A 61 3.10 0.41 5.44
C SER A 61 2.88 -1.08 5.22
N ALA A 62 3.89 -1.80 4.72
CA ALA A 62 3.82 -3.25 4.52
C ALA A 62 3.66 -4.00 5.86
N ILE A 63 4.42 -3.61 6.90
CA ILE A 63 4.29 -4.19 8.25
C ILE A 63 2.88 -3.95 8.81
N LEU A 64 2.37 -2.72 8.68
CA LEU A 64 1.01 -2.39 9.13
C LEU A 64 -0.03 -3.22 8.38
N MET A 65 0.09 -3.33 7.05
CA MET A 65 -0.81 -4.14 6.23
C MET A 65 -0.79 -5.61 6.64
N MET A 66 0.39 -6.21 6.85
CA MET A 66 0.49 -7.60 7.32
C MET A 66 -0.11 -7.78 8.72
N THR A 67 0.03 -6.79 9.60
CA THR A 67 -0.56 -6.80 10.95
C THR A 67 -2.09 -6.74 10.89
N LEU A 68 -2.64 -5.85 10.07
CA LEU A 68 -4.08 -5.74 9.84
C LEU A 68 -4.63 -7.03 9.21
N TYR A 69 -3.93 -7.57 8.22
CA TYR A 69 -4.29 -8.82 7.58
C TYR A 69 -4.29 -10.01 8.54
N ALA A 70 -3.31 -10.09 9.44
CA ALA A 70 -3.27 -11.13 10.46
C ALA A 70 -4.50 -11.10 11.39
N LYS A 71 -4.99 -9.89 11.70
CA LYS A 71 -6.11 -9.68 12.62
C LYS A 71 -7.47 -9.81 11.95
N PHE A 72 -7.63 -9.29 10.73
CA PHE A 72 -8.92 -9.12 10.06
C PHE A 72 -9.08 -9.94 8.77
N GLY A 73 -8.02 -10.58 8.27
CA GLY A 73 -8.05 -11.29 6.98
C GLY A 73 -8.03 -10.35 5.77
N PHE A 74 -8.29 -10.87 4.56
CA PHE A 74 -8.29 -10.08 3.32
C PHE A 74 -9.56 -9.22 3.19
N GLU A 75 -9.71 -8.27 4.10
CA GLU A 75 -10.86 -7.38 4.19
C GLU A 75 -10.51 -5.96 3.75
N ARG A 76 -11.55 -5.15 3.51
CA ARG A 76 -11.42 -3.74 3.05
C ARG A 76 -10.65 -2.84 4.03
N ILE A 77 -10.53 -3.24 5.30
CA ILE A 77 -9.73 -2.52 6.30
C ILE A 77 -8.23 -2.51 5.95
N LEU A 78 -7.76 -3.37 5.03
CA LEU A 78 -6.36 -3.39 4.60
C LEU A 78 -5.91 -2.08 3.95
N GLY A 79 -6.83 -1.28 3.38
CA GLY A 79 -6.49 0.04 2.84
C GLY A 79 -5.91 1.00 3.88
N PHE A 80 -6.19 0.80 5.18
CA PHE A 80 -5.54 1.55 6.26
C PHE A 80 -4.03 1.26 6.37
N GLY A 81 -3.53 0.18 5.76
CA GLY A 81 -2.11 -0.08 5.61
C GLY A 81 -1.35 1.04 4.90
N HIS A 82 -2.05 1.84 4.07
CA HIS A 82 -1.47 2.94 3.32
C HIS A 82 -1.59 4.30 4.02
N VAL A 83 -1.95 4.36 5.30
CA VAL A 83 -2.09 5.64 6.01
C VAL A 83 -0.82 6.50 5.95
N PHE A 84 0.36 5.86 5.95
CA PHE A 84 1.65 6.55 5.84
C PHE A 84 1.93 7.12 4.43
N TRP A 85 1.21 6.67 3.41
CA TRP A 85 1.36 7.18 2.05
C TRP A 85 0.77 8.57 1.88
N ILE A 86 -0.19 8.97 2.73
CA ILE A 86 -0.79 10.31 2.69
C ILE A 86 0.26 11.41 2.97
N PRO A 87 0.96 11.40 4.11
CA PRO A 87 2.00 12.40 4.36
C PRO A 87 3.20 12.24 3.41
N LEU A 88 3.52 11.02 2.98
CA LEU A 88 4.58 10.78 2.00
C LEU A 88 4.26 11.42 0.65
N LEU A 89 3.04 11.25 0.14
CA LEU A 89 2.61 11.83 -1.13
C LEU A 89 2.69 13.36 -1.08
N ALA A 90 2.19 13.97 0.01
CA ALA A 90 2.31 15.41 0.21
C ALA A 90 3.77 15.87 0.19
N TYR A 91 4.66 15.13 0.85
CA TYR A 91 6.09 15.43 0.86
C TYR A 91 6.73 15.28 -0.53
N ILE A 92 6.43 14.21 -1.27
CA ILE A 92 6.94 14.00 -2.63
C ILE A 92 6.48 15.13 -3.56
N LEU A 93 5.20 15.53 -3.51
CA LEU A 93 4.67 16.60 -4.37
C LEU A 93 5.35 17.95 -4.13
N VAL A 94 5.85 18.20 -2.92
CA VAL A 94 6.66 19.41 -2.63
C VAL A 94 8.08 19.25 -3.15
N GLN A 95 8.68 18.06 -3.03
CA GLN A 95 10.08 17.82 -3.38
C GLN A 95 10.32 17.55 -4.87
N VAL A 96 9.34 17.03 -5.58
CA VAL A 96 9.46 16.65 -7.00
C VAL A 96 9.86 17.84 -7.87
N ARG A 97 9.45 19.07 -7.50
CA ARG A 97 9.83 20.31 -8.21
C ARG A 97 11.31 20.67 -8.10
N HIS A 98 12.03 20.12 -7.12
CA HIS A 98 13.47 20.33 -6.93
C HIS A 98 14.30 19.15 -7.42
N ALA A 99 13.68 17.99 -7.67
CA ALA A 99 14.36 16.82 -8.23
C ALA A 99 14.64 17.03 -9.72
N GLN A 100 15.74 16.44 -10.21
CA GLN A 100 16.14 16.50 -11.62
C GLN A 100 16.46 15.09 -12.15
N GLY A 101 16.49 14.95 -13.47
CA GLY A 101 16.88 13.71 -14.15
C GLY A 101 15.97 12.53 -13.84
N GLU A 102 16.57 11.34 -13.76
CA GLU A 102 15.85 10.07 -13.55
C GLU A 102 15.10 10.03 -12.22
N PHE A 103 15.63 10.67 -11.17
CA PHE A 103 14.97 10.71 -9.87
C PHE A 103 13.66 11.51 -9.93
N HIS A 104 13.62 12.59 -10.72
CA HIS A 104 12.37 13.34 -10.95
C HIS A 104 11.31 12.46 -11.62
N ALA A 105 11.66 11.76 -12.70
CA ALA A 105 10.76 10.86 -13.40
C ALA A 105 10.24 9.75 -12.48
N TYR A 106 11.13 9.18 -11.66
CA TYR A 106 10.79 8.21 -10.63
C TYR A 106 9.76 8.76 -9.63
N LEU A 107 9.98 9.96 -9.08
CA LEU A 107 9.06 10.58 -8.12
C LEU A 107 7.68 10.88 -8.73
N VAL A 108 7.62 11.27 -10.01
CA VAL A 108 6.36 11.46 -10.72
C VAL A 108 5.61 10.13 -10.84
N VAL A 109 6.26 9.07 -11.31
CA VAL A 109 5.65 7.73 -11.42
C VAL A 109 5.16 7.24 -10.06
N LEU A 110 6.00 7.34 -9.03
CA LEU A 110 5.65 6.94 -7.67
C LEU A 110 4.44 7.74 -7.14
N SER A 111 4.40 9.06 -7.39
CA SER A 111 3.28 9.91 -6.95
C SER A 111 1.96 9.50 -7.61
N LEU A 112 1.98 9.18 -8.90
CA LEU A 112 0.81 8.70 -9.63
C LEU A 112 0.34 7.34 -9.09
N CYS A 113 1.27 6.41 -8.87
CA CYS A 113 0.98 5.09 -8.32
C CYS A 113 0.38 5.16 -6.90
N ILE A 114 0.99 5.95 -6.01
CA ILE A 114 0.50 6.16 -4.64
C ILE A 114 -0.86 6.87 -4.66
N GLY A 115 -0.99 7.92 -5.47
CA GLY A 115 -2.23 8.69 -5.59
C GLY A 115 -3.40 7.83 -6.09
N ALA A 116 -3.18 7.02 -7.12
CA ALA A 116 -4.19 6.08 -7.63
C ALA A 116 -4.60 5.05 -6.58
N SER A 117 -3.64 4.53 -5.80
CA SER A 117 -3.92 3.54 -4.76
C SER A 117 -4.71 4.13 -3.59
N LEU A 118 -4.33 5.33 -3.12
CA LEU A 118 -5.09 6.05 -2.10
C LEU A 118 -6.52 6.37 -2.56
N LEU A 119 -6.71 6.68 -3.85
CA LEU A 119 -8.03 6.84 -4.45
C LEU A 119 -8.87 5.56 -4.34
N PHE A 120 -8.30 4.40 -4.65
CA PHE A 120 -9.00 3.12 -4.47
C PHE A 120 -9.39 2.88 -3.01
N ASP A 121 -8.46 3.13 -2.07
CA ASP A 121 -8.73 2.97 -0.63
C ASP A 121 -9.87 3.89 -0.15
N ILE A 122 -9.85 5.16 -0.56
CA ILE A 122 -10.89 6.14 -0.21
C ILE A 122 -12.24 5.71 -0.78
N VAL A 123 -12.29 5.29 -2.04
CA VAL A 123 -13.53 4.83 -2.69
C VAL A 123 -14.11 3.61 -1.97
N ASP A 124 -13.26 2.67 -1.56
CA ASP A 124 -13.70 1.46 -0.85
C ASP A 124 -14.24 1.77 0.55
N VAL A 125 -13.57 2.67 1.29
CA VAL A 125 -14.06 3.19 2.58
C VAL A 125 -15.37 3.94 2.40
N TRP A 126 -15.48 4.79 1.38
CA TRP A 126 -16.68 5.56 1.11
C TRP A 126 -17.88 4.67 0.78
N LYS A 127 -17.70 3.67 -0.11
CA LYS A 127 -18.74 2.68 -0.44
C LYS A 127 -19.22 1.94 0.80
N PHE A 128 -18.30 1.57 1.70
CA PHE A 128 -18.65 0.90 2.95
C PHE A 128 -19.49 1.78 3.89
N LEU A 129 -19.06 3.03 4.13
CA LEU A 129 -19.79 3.97 4.98
C LEU A 129 -21.16 4.34 4.40
N SER A 130 -21.28 4.37 3.07
CA SER A 130 -22.54 4.66 2.38
C SER A 130 -23.50 3.48 2.44
N SER A 131 -22.99 2.25 2.33
CA SER A 131 -23.81 1.02 2.45
C SER A 131 -24.35 0.79 3.87
N LYS A 132 -23.67 1.28 4.92
CA LYS A 132 -24.15 1.20 6.31
C LYS A 132 -25.19 2.26 6.67
N ARG A 133 -25.32 3.32 5.86
CA ARG A 133 -26.27 4.42 6.07
C ARG A 133 -27.66 4.18 5.45
N VAL A 134 -27.87 3.02 4.83
CA VAL A 134 -29.22 2.55 4.44
C VAL A 134 -29.61 1.44 5.43
N PRO A 135 -30.37 1.76 6.49
CA PRO A 135 -31.03 0.72 7.28
C PRO A 135 -32.02 0.01 6.36
N ARG A 136 -32.03 -1.33 6.38
CA ARG A 136 -33.21 -2.08 5.97
C ARG A 136 -34.14 -2.17 7.17
#